data_AF-A0A811Q0N4-F1
#
_entry.id   AF-A0A811Q0N4-F1
#
_cell.length_a   1.000
_cell.length_b   1.000
_cell.length_c   1.000
_cell.angle_alpha   90.00
_cell.angle_beta   90.00
_cell.angle_gamma   90.00
#
_symmetry.space_group_name_H-M   'P 1'
#
loop_
_entity.id
_entity.type
_entity.pdbx_description
1 polymer ?
#
loop_
_entity_poly.entity_id
_entity_poly.type
_entity_poly.pdbx_seq_one_letter_code
_entity_poly.pdbx_strand_id
1 'polypeptide(L)'
;MTSSGTAAQQLPRTEARSLSGHEGAVLAVRFNRDGNYCLSCGKDRTLLLWNPHTGAHVKTYKSHARESFKMDSCLTNDDAFVVGGSEDGYIFFWELVDAPVVARFRAHSSVVTSISYHPTKACMLTSSVDGSIRVWT
;
A
#
# COMPACT_ATOMS: atom_id res chain seq x y z
N MET A 1 23.29 -43.84 6.03
CA MET A 1 23.87 -42.55 6.46
C MET A 1 23.68 -41.60 5.29
N THR A 2 22.91 -40.52 5.31
CA THR A 2 22.18 -39.77 6.34
C THR A 2 20.97 -39.16 5.63
N SER A 3 19.80 -39.23 6.26
CA SER A 3 18.55 -38.64 5.79
C SER A 3 18.67 -37.12 5.71
N SER A 4 18.64 -36.56 4.50
CA SER A 4 18.45 -35.12 4.27
C SER A 4 16.98 -34.77 4.58
N GLY A 5 16.69 -34.58 5.87
CA GLY A 5 15.42 -34.03 6.31
C GLY A 5 15.35 -32.57 5.89
N THR A 6 14.45 -32.25 4.97
CA THR A 6 14.06 -30.88 4.61
C THR A 6 13.54 -30.21 5.88
N ALA A 7 14.32 -29.33 6.49
CA ALA A 7 13.84 -28.52 7.60
C ALA A 7 12.63 -27.71 7.10
N ALA A 8 11.45 -27.98 7.65
CA ALA A 8 10.27 -27.20 7.36
C ALA A 8 10.58 -25.74 7.74
N GLN A 9 10.52 -24.84 6.75
CA GLN A 9 10.74 -23.42 6.97
C GLN A 9 9.75 -22.92 8.01
N GLN A 10 10.25 -22.52 9.18
CA GLN A 10 9.42 -22.00 10.26
C GLN A 10 8.81 -20.66 9.86
N LEU A 11 7.50 -20.52 10.03
CA LEU A 11 6.80 -19.26 9.84
C LEU A 11 7.23 -18.26 10.93
N PRO A 12 7.31 -16.95 10.61
CA PRO A 12 7.66 -15.94 11.60
C PRO A 12 6.61 -15.90 12.72
N ARG A 13 7.06 -15.99 13.98
CA ARG A 13 6.21 -15.95 15.19
C ARG A 13 6.72 -15.01 16.28
N THR A 14 7.88 -14.40 16.06
CA THR A 14 8.52 -13.49 17.01
C THR A 14 8.49 -12.08 16.43
N GLU A 15 8.06 -11.10 17.24
CA GLU A 15 8.15 -9.70 16.88
C GLU A 15 9.62 -9.26 16.89
N ALA A 16 10.10 -8.76 15.75
CA ALA A 16 11.43 -8.14 15.67
C ALA A 16 11.39 -6.65 16.03
N ARG A 17 10.29 -5.96 15.67
CA ARG A 17 10.08 -4.54 15.95
C ARG A 17 8.63 -4.11 15.75
N SER A 18 8.32 -2.94 16.30
CA SER A 18 7.11 -2.17 16.02
C SER A 18 7.45 -0.85 15.29
N LEU A 19 6.66 -0.49 14.27
CA LEU A 19 6.77 0.77 13.53
C LEU A 19 5.65 1.70 13.98
N SER A 20 6.00 2.81 14.63
CA SER A 20 5.04 3.77 15.19
C SER A 20 5.12 5.11 14.45
N GLY A 21 3.97 5.67 14.08
CA GLY A 21 3.91 7.01 13.44
C GLY A 21 2.56 7.37 12.83
N HIS A 22 1.69 6.40 12.57
CA HIS A 22 0.29 6.69 12.23
C HIS A 22 -0.46 7.25 13.46
N GLU A 23 -1.29 8.27 13.25
CA GLU A 23 -2.15 8.88 14.29
C GLU A 23 -3.54 8.19 14.37
N GLY A 24 -3.75 7.14 13.59
CA GLY A 24 -4.98 6.35 13.55
C GLY A 24 -4.72 4.89 13.21
N ALA A 25 -5.79 4.09 13.15
CA ALA A 25 -5.68 2.67 12.82
C ALA A 25 -4.99 2.46 11.46
N VAL A 26 -4.02 1.56 11.42
CA VAL A 26 -3.40 1.09 10.17
C VAL A 26 -4.35 0.11 9.51
N LEU A 27 -4.71 0.37 8.26
CA LEU A 27 -5.73 -0.36 7.51
C LEU A 27 -5.12 -1.41 6.58
N ALA A 28 -3.96 -1.13 5.99
CA ALA A 28 -3.22 -2.08 5.17
C ALA A 28 -1.72 -1.81 5.23
N VAL A 29 -0.94 -2.84 4.90
CA VAL A 29 0.51 -2.79 4.74
C VAL A 29 0.93 -3.62 3.52
N ARG A 30 1.91 -3.14 2.76
CA ARG A 30 2.49 -3.83 1.60
C ARG A 30 4.00 -3.67 1.57
N PHE A 31 4.72 -4.70 1.18
CA PHE A 31 6.12 -4.56 0.78
C PHE A 31 6.21 -3.94 -0.61
N ASN A 32 7.31 -3.25 -0.88
CA ASN A 32 7.73 -3.01 -2.26
C ASN A 32 8.23 -4.32 -2.90
N ARG A 33 8.47 -4.29 -4.21
CA ARG A 33 8.84 -5.48 -4.99
C ARG A 33 10.07 -6.22 -4.45
N ASP A 34 11.07 -5.46 -4.00
CA ASP A 34 12.33 -6.01 -3.50
C ASP A 34 12.30 -6.31 -1.98
N GLY A 35 11.19 -6.00 -1.30
CA GLY A 35 11.04 -6.20 0.14
C GLY A 35 11.84 -5.23 1.03
N ASN A 36 12.60 -4.32 0.44
CA ASN A 36 13.45 -3.35 1.15
C ASN A 36 12.68 -2.24 1.87
N TYR A 37 11.48 -1.94 1.39
CA TYR A 37 10.58 -0.93 1.95
C TYR A 37 9.19 -1.51 2.15
N CYS A 38 8.42 -0.90 3.05
CA CYS A 38 6.99 -1.16 3.15
C CYS A 38 6.18 0.13 3.17
N LEU A 39 5.00 0.06 2.60
CA LEU A 39 4.00 1.12 2.57
C LEU A 39 2.86 0.74 3.52
N SER A 40 2.42 1.68 4.34
CA SER A 40 1.25 1.53 5.20
C SER A 40 0.22 2.62 4.92
N CYS A 41 -1.07 2.30 5.06
CA CYS A 41 -2.16 3.27 4.95
C CYS A 41 -2.95 3.37 6.26
N GLY A 42 -3.32 4.59 6.65
CA GLY A 42 -3.93 4.85 7.95
C GLY A 42 -5.30 5.56 7.89
N LYS A 43 -6.09 5.36 8.96
CA LYS A 43 -7.22 6.22 9.32
C LYS A 43 -6.80 7.64 9.74
N ASP A 44 -5.55 8.02 9.60
CA ASP A 44 -5.10 9.41 9.70
C ASP A 44 -5.05 10.13 8.34
N ARG A 45 -5.50 9.44 7.28
CA ARG A 45 -5.52 9.92 5.87
C ARG A 45 -4.13 10.05 5.27
N THR A 46 -3.13 9.37 5.83
CA THR A 46 -1.77 9.37 5.30
C THR A 46 -1.38 7.99 4.80
N LEU A 47 -0.45 7.98 3.85
CA LEU A 47 0.36 6.80 3.54
C LEU A 47 1.76 7.05 4.07
N LEU A 48 2.38 6.06 4.70
CA LEU A 48 3.73 6.16 5.23
C LEU A 48 4.62 5.10 4.56
N LEU A 49 5.79 5.52 4.09
CA LEU A 49 6.83 4.64 3.58
C LEU A 49 7.86 4.42 4.68
N TRP A 50 8.23 3.16 4.90
CA TRP A 50 9.16 2.73 5.93
C TRP A 50 10.27 1.87 5.35
N ASN A 51 11.41 1.89 6.01
CA ASN A 51 12.38 0.82 5.91
C ASN A 51 12.16 -0.13 7.11
N PRO A 52 11.56 -1.33 6.91
CA PRO A 52 11.24 -2.25 8.02
C PRO A 52 12.49 -2.85 8.68
N HIS A 53 13.62 -2.91 7.97
CA HIS A 53 14.88 -3.46 8.48
C HIS A 53 15.58 -2.52 9.47
N THR A 54 15.42 -1.22 9.30
CA THR A 54 15.99 -0.19 10.19
C THR A 54 14.96 0.42 11.13
N GLY A 55 13.67 0.33 10.79
CA GLY A 55 12.57 0.96 11.52
C GLY A 55 12.39 2.44 11.17
N ALA A 56 13.13 2.93 10.17
CA ALA A 56 13.10 4.32 9.77
C ALA A 56 11.80 4.64 9.02
N HIS A 57 11.17 5.74 9.42
CA HIS A 57 10.19 6.44 8.59
C HIS A 57 10.92 7.15 7.46
N VAL A 58 10.56 6.85 6.22
CA VAL A 58 11.21 7.39 5.01
C VAL A 58 10.43 8.58 4.45
N LYS A 59 9.11 8.43 4.28
CA LYS A 59 8.29 9.46 3.62
C LYS A 59 6.82 9.40 4.09
N THR A 60 6.13 10.52 4.00
CA THR A 60 4.69 10.63 4.20
C THR A 60 4.03 11.18 2.95
N TYR A 61 2.98 10.52 2.49
CA TYR A 61 2.12 10.98 1.39
C TYR A 61 0.80 11.45 1.97
N LYS A 62 0.48 12.73 1.73
CA LYS A 62 -0.77 13.36 2.14
C LYS A 62 -1.59 13.72 0.89
N SER A 63 -2.91 13.61 0.97
CA SER A 63 -3.77 14.24 -0.04
C SER A 63 -4.05 15.69 0.36
N HIS A 64 -4.00 16.61 -0.61
CA HIS A 64 -4.32 18.04 -0.38
C HIS A 64 -5.82 18.31 -0.19
N ALA A 65 -6.69 17.37 -0.56
CA ALA A 65 -8.13 17.47 -0.33
C ALA A 65 -8.49 16.89 1.03
N ARG A 66 -9.22 17.66 1.84
CA ARG A 66 -9.85 17.20 3.08
C ARG A 66 -10.73 15.97 2.79
N GLU A 67 -10.76 15.04 3.75
CA GLU A 67 -11.89 14.11 4.00
C GLU A 67 -12.00 12.79 3.24
N SER A 68 -10.95 11.97 3.15
CA SER A 68 -11.16 10.52 2.99
C SER A 68 -9.97 9.68 3.45
N PHE A 69 -10.23 8.74 4.37
CA PHE A 69 -9.24 7.76 4.82
C PHE A 69 -8.91 6.75 3.69
N LYS A 70 -7.78 6.06 3.81
CA LYS A 70 -7.27 5.17 2.75
C LYS A 70 -7.32 3.72 3.21
N MET A 71 -8.16 2.92 2.56
CA MET A 71 -8.41 1.52 2.95
C MET A 71 -7.31 0.56 2.50
N ASP A 72 -6.69 0.85 1.35
CA ASP A 72 -5.58 0.07 0.82
C ASP A 72 -4.63 0.98 0.03
N SER A 73 -3.41 0.49 -0.16
CA SER A 73 -2.38 1.17 -0.94
C SER A 73 -1.39 0.18 -1.52
N CYS A 74 -0.74 0.54 -2.61
CA CYS A 74 0.32 -0.26 -3.22
C CYS A 74 1.31 0.61 -4.00
N LEU A 75 2.37 0.01 -4.51
CA LEU A 75 3.28 0.64 -5.47
C LEU A 75 2.94 0.18 -6.90
N THR A 76 3.33 0.98 -7.89
CA THR A 76 3.35 0.56 -9.29
C THR A 76 4.43 -0.50 -9.53
N ASN A 77 4.35 -1.20 -10.66
CA ASN A 77 5.26 -2.29 -11.01
C ASN A 77 6.74 -1.89 -11.11
N ASP A 78 7.00 -0.60 -11.33
CA ASP A 78 8.33 0.02 -11.44
C ASP A 78 8.74 0.79 -10.18
N ASP A 79 7.96 0.73 -9.10
CA ASP A 79 8.15 1.50 -7.87
C ASP A 79 8.22 3.03 -8.10
N ALA A 80 7.73 3.56 -9.23
CA ALA A 80 7.76 4.99 -9.52
C ALA A 80 6.66 5.77 -8.77
N PHE A 81 5.51 5.13 -8.53
CA PHE A 81 4.35 5.77 -7.92
C PHE A 81 3.75 4.97 -6.78
N VAL A 82 3.24 5.70 -5.80
CA VAL A 82 2.36 5.19 -4.75
C VAL A 82 0.91 5.34 -5.20
N VAL A 83 0.11 4.29 -5.00
CA VAL A 83 -1.31 4.27 -5.30
C VAL A 83 -2.11 4.12 -4.01
N GLY A 84 -3.20 4.88 -3.88
CA GLY A 84 -4.06 4.84 -2.71
C GLY A 84 -5.54 5.02 -3.04
N GLY A 85 -6.39 4.22 -2.41
CA GLY A 85 -7.84 4.20 -2.61
C GLY A 85 -8.57 4.96 -1.53
N SER A 86 -9.63 5.67 -1.93
CA SER A 86 -10.31 6.65 -1.09
C SER A 86 -11.75 6.23 -0.76
N GLU A 87 -12.29 6.76 0.34
CA GLU A 87 -13.67 6.54 0.79
C GLU A 87 -14.71 7.08 -0.20
N ASP A 88 -14.38 8.15 -0.92
CA ASP A 88 -15.21 8.75 -1.97
C ASP A 88 -15.10 8.07 -3.35
N GLY A 89 -14.43 6.92 -3.43
CA GLY A 89 -14.30 6.13 -4.67
C GLY A 89 -13.18 6.60 -5.59
N TYR A 90 -12.34 7.54 -5.16
CA TYR A 90 -11.18 8.00 -5.93
C TYR A 90 -9.95 7.11 -5.74
N ILE A 91 -9.15 7.04 -6.81
CA ILE A 91 -7.77 6.56 -6.80
C ILE A 91 -6.84 7.75 -6.97
N PHE A 92 -5.76 7.75 -6.20
CA PHE A 92 -4.71 8.77 -6.24
C PHE A 92 -3.37 8.11 -6.55
N PHE A 93 -2.55 8.84 -7.31
CA PHE A 93 -1.16 8.51 -7.58
C PHE A 93 -0.29 9.61 -7.02
N TRP A 94 0.70 9.21 -6.23
CA TRP A 94 1.78 10.09 -5.80
C TRP A 94 3.08 9.63 -6.42
N GLU A 95 3.94 10.56 -6.81
CA GLU A 95 5.33 10.23 -7.13
C GLU A 95 6.06 9.79 -5.86
N LEU A 96 6.83 8.69 -5.95
CA LEU A 96 7.47 8.08 -4.78
C LEU A 96 8.44 9.04 -4.07
N VAL A 97 9.28 9.74 -4.81
CA VAL A 97 10.40 10.51 -4.24
C VAL A 97 9.95 11.83 -3.65
N ASP A 98 9.28 12.65 -4.46
CA ASP A 98 8.91 14.01 -4.05
C ASP A 98 7.56 14.07 -3.33
N ALA A 99 6.75 13.01 -3.44
CA ALA A 99 5.40 12.91 -2.91
C ALA A 99 4.34 13.92 -3.44
N PRO A 100 4.45 14.58 -4.62
CA PRO A 100 3.31 15.28 -5.20
C PRO A 100 2.24 14.28 -5.65
N VAL A 101 0.98 14.68 -5.57
CA VAL A 101 -0.10 13.99 -6.28
C VAL A 101 0.05 14.27 -7.77
N VAL A 102 0.31 13.25 -8.58
CA VAL A 102 0.52 13.39 -10.03
C VAL A 102 -0.76 13.09 -10.83
N ALA A 103 -1.65 12.26 -10.28
CA ALA A 103 -2.92 11.93 -10.92
C ALA A 103 -3.97 11.54 -9.89
N ARG A 104 -5.24 11.76 -10.25
CA ARG A 104 -6.39 11.19 -9.54
C ARG A 104 -7.56 11.00 -10.49
N PHE A 105 -8.38 10.00 -10.24
CA PHE A 105 -9.65 9.80 -10.95
C PHE A 105 -10.66 9.07 -10.07
N ARG A 106 -11.95 9.23 -10.38
CA ARG A 106 -13.02 8.50 -9.70
C ARG A 106 -13.15 7.11 -10.30
N ALA A 107 -12.69 6.10 -9.56
CA ALA A 107 -12.75 4.70 -9.98
C ALA A 107 -14.12 4.08 -9.69
N HIS A 108 -14.73 4.44 -8.57
CA HIS A 108 -15.93 3.79 -8.02
C HIS A 108 -16.98 4.80 -7.56
N SER A 109 -18.22 4.34 -7.38
CA SER A 109 -19.31 5.19 -6.83
C SER A 109 -19.28 5.25 -5.30
N SER A 110 -18.57 4.33 -4.65
CA SER A 110 -18.41 4.20 -3.20
C SER A 110 -16.96 3.88 -2.82
N VAL A 111 -16.72 3.62 -1.53
CA VAL A 111 -15.42 3.34 -0.90
C VAL A 111 -14.60 2.33 -1.71
N VAL A 112 -13.37 2.67 -2.07
CA VAL A 112 -12.40 1.71 -2.60
C VAL A 112 -11.86 0.88 -1.44
N THR A 113 -12.03 -0.44 -1.49
CA THR A 113 -11.69 -1.34 -0.38
C THR A 113 -10.36 -2.05 -0.56
N SER A 114 -9.95 -2.32 -1.80
CA SER A 114 -8.63 -2.90 -2.09
C SER A 114 -8.11 -2.47 -3.46
N ILE A 115 -6.78 -2.46 -3.57
CA ILE A 115 -6.04 -2.15 -4.79
C ILE A 115 -4.94 -3.20 -4.97
N SER A 116 -4.84 -3.73 -6.18
CA SER A 116 -3.76 -4.66 -6.55
C SER A 116 -3.16 -4.27 -7.89
N TYR A 117 -1.91 -3.80 -7.86
CA TYR A 117 -1.14 -3.51 -9.07
C TYR A 117 -0.47 -4.78 -9.58
N HIS A 118 -0.52 -5.02 -10.88
CA HIS A 118 0.12 -6.19 -11.47
C HIS A 118 1.64 -6.08 -11.31
N PRO A 119 2.36 -7.15 -10.93
CA PRO A 119 3.77 -7.05 -10.60
C PRO A 119 4.65 -6.61 -11.78
N THR A 120 4.31 -6.99 -13.01
CA THR A 120 5.16 -6.71 -14.20
C THR A 120 4.50 -5.88 -15.31
N LYS A 121 3.20 -5.59 -15.21
CA LYS A 121 2.44 -4.93 -16.28
C LYS A 121 1.84 -3.66 -15.70
N ALA A 122 1.73 -2.63 -16.53
CA ALA A 122 1.06 -1.38 -16.14
C ALA A 122 -0.47 -1.59 -16.12
N CYS A 123 -0.96 -2.43 -15.22
CA CYS A 123 -2.38 -2.67 -15.03
C CYS A 123 -2.69 -2.92 -13.56
N MET A 124 -3.94 -2.66 -13.17
CA MET A 124 -4.36 -2.68 -11.78
C MET A 124 -5.81 -3.15 -11.64
N LEU A 125 -6.10 -3.77 -10.50
CA LEU A 125 -7.44 -4.11 -10.06
C LEU A 125 -7.84 -3.24 -8.88
N THR A 126 -9.09 -2.78 -8.88
CA THR A 126 -9.70 -2.08 -7.74
C THR A 126 -11.02 -2.75 -7.37
N SER A 127 -11.31 -2.83 -6.08
CA SER A 127 -12.61 -3.30 -5.57
C SER A 127 -13.27 -2.24 -4.69
N SER A 128 -14.60 -2.30 -4.58
CA SER A 128 -15.37 -1.30 -3.83
C SER A 128 -16.59 -1.88 -3.13
N VAL A 129 -17.07 -1.15 -2.12
CA VAL A 129 -18.37 -1.36 -1.47
C VAL A 129 -19.53 -1.23 -2.48
N ASP A 130 -19.32 -0.62 -3.65
CA ASP A 130 -20.32 -0.58 -4.73
C ASP A 130 -20.60 -1.95 -5.38
N GLY A 131 -19.92 -3.01 -4.94
CA GLY A 131 -20.12 -4.39 -5.39
C GLY A 131 -19.36 -4.73 -6.67
N SER A 132 -18.53 -3.82 -7.19
CA SER A 132 -17.77 -4.03 -8.41
C SER A 132 -16.27 -4.22 -8.17
N ILE A 133 -15.66 -4.99 -9.08
CA ILE A 133 -14.22 -5.01 -9.32
C ILE A 133 -13.99 -4.37 -10.68
N ARG A 134 -13.01 -3.47 -10.78
CA ARG A 134 -12.64 -2.79 -12.03
C ARG A 134 -11.20 -3.09 -12.39
N VAL A 135 -10.96 -3.21 -13.69
CA VAL A 135 -9.66 -3.47 -14.29
C VAL A 135 -9.20 -2.21 -15.02
N TRP A 136 -7.96 -1.81 -14.80
CA TRP A 136 -7.32 -0.63 -15.39
C TRP A 136 -6.06 -1.06 -16.14
N THR A 137 -5.84 -0.52 -17.34
CA THR A 137 -4.72 -0.83 -18.25
C THR A 137 -4.21 0.42 -18.93
#